data_AF-M6RFT3-F1
#
_entry.id   AF-M6RFT3-F1
#
_cell.length_a   1.000
_cell.length_b   1.000
_cell.length_c   1.000
_cell.angle_alpha   90.00
_cell.angle_beta   90.00
_cell.angle_gamma   90.00
#
_symmetry.space_group_name_H-M   'P 1'
#
loop_
_entity.id
_entity.type
_entity.pdbx_description
1 polymer ?
#
loop_
_entity_poly.entity_id
_entity_poly.type
_entity_poly.pdbx_seq_one_letter_code
_entity_poly.pdbx_strand_id
1 'polypeptide(L)'
;MAIRTEVYERIGGFDSDFFCYMEDVDLSFRARLMGERVLFSPNIKVYHHGFGSTEEKSTFSLYYGLRNALVVYWKNMPLPYALRYILHHILFLE
;
A
#
# COMPACT_ATOMS: atom_id res chain seq x y z
N MET A 1 -9.62 -5.62 6.03
CA MET A 1 -9.91 -4.19 5.80
C MET A 1 -11.41 -4.01 5.63
N ALA A 2 -11.98 -2.89 6.06
CA ALA A 2 -13.36 -2.51 5.77
C ALA A 2 -13.38 -1.05 5.35
N ILE A 3 -14.20 -0.71 4.35
CA ILE A 3 -14.30 0.63 3.76
C ILE A 3 -15.77 0.89 3.41
N ARG A 4 -16.23 2.15 3.52
CA ARG A 4 -17.57 2.52 3.06
C ARG A 4 -17.62 2.46 1.54
N THR A 5 -18.69 1.91 0.97
CA THR A 5 -18.87 1.81 -0.48
C THR A 5 -18.71 3.17 -1.17
N GLU A 6 -19.33 4.22 -0.63
CA GLU A 6 -19.25 5.59 -1.16
C GLU A 6 -17.80 6.12 -1.22
N VAL A 7 -16.97 5.75 -0.23
CA VAL A 7 -15.56 6.15 -0.18
C VAL A 7 -14.76 5.35 -1.20
N TYR A 8 -15.01 4.04 -1.31
CA TYR A 8 -14.36 3.16 -2.27
C TYR A 8 -14.61 3.62 -3.72
N GLU A 9 -15.88 3.90 -4.05
CA GLU A 9 -16.27 4.39 -5.37
C GLU A 9 -15.68 5.76 -5.67
N ARG A 10 -15.70 6.69 -4.71
CA ARG A 10 -15.13 8.04 -4.88
C ARG A 10 -13.60 8.03 -5.06
N ILE A 11 -12.91 7.08 -4.43
CA ILE A 11 -11.47 6.86 -4.60
C ILE A 11 -11.14 6.22 -5.96
N GLY A 12 -12.13 5.61 -6.64
CA GLY A 12 -11.95 4.86 -7.89
C GLY A 12 -11.54 3.39 -7.68
N GLY A 13 -11.74 2.85 -6.48
CA GLY A 13 -11.45 1.46 -6.16
C GLY A 13 -9.95 1.09 -6.17
N PHE A 14 -9.66 -0.20 -6.36
CA PHE A 14 -8.30 -0.68 -6.51
C PHE A 14 -7.72 -0.25 -7.86
N ASP A 15 -6.44 0.07 -7.86
CA ASP A 15 -5.73 0.35 -9.10
C ASP A 15 -5.31 -0.95 -9.78
N SER A 16 -5.74 -1.13 -11.04
CA SER A 16 -5.48 -2.31 -11.86
C SER A 16 -4.00 -2.52 -12.21
N ASP A 17 -3.15 -1.51 -12.01
CA ASP A 17 -1.70 -1.63 -12.22
C ASP A 17 -1.02 -2.48 -11.13
N PHE A 18 -1.73 -2.79 -10.04
CA PHE A 18 -1.31 -3.72 -9.00
C PHE A 18 -2.01 -5.07 -9.21
N PHE A 19 -1.26 -6.06 -9.71
CA PHE A 19 -1.76 -7.43 -9.81
C PHE A 19 -2.01 -8.05 -8.41
N CYS A 20 -1.02 -7.94 -7.53
CA CYS A 20 -1.09 -8.33 -6.12
C CYS A 20 0.01 -7.63 -5.32
N TYR A 21 -0.14 -7.59 -4.00
CA TYR A 21 0.69 -6.86 -3.04
C TYR A 21 0.62 -5.34 -3.18
N MET A 22 0.45 -4.67 -2.03
CA MET A 22 0.42 -3.22 -1.86
C MET A 22 -0.80 -2.50 -2.46
N GLU A 23 -1.74 -3.21 -3.10
CA GLU A 23 -2.99 -2.64 -3.62
C GLU A 23 -3.87 -2.04 -2.51
N ASP A 24 -3.85 -2.66 -1.33
CA ASP A 24 -4.55 -2.21 -0.13
C ASP A 24 -3.86 -1.00 0.53
N VAL A 25 -2.52 -0.96 0.49
CA VAL A 25 -1.72 0.18 0.94
C VAL A 25 -1.95 1.38 0.01
N ASP A 26 -1.93 1.19 -1.31
CA ASP A 26 -2.25 2.24 -2.29
C ASP A 26 -3.64 2.82 -2.05
N LEU A 27 -4.65 1.96 -1.92
CA LEU A 27 -6.04 2.36 -1.64
C LEU A 27 -6.12 3.18 -0.34
N SER A 28 -5.49 2.71 0.73
CA SER A 28 -5.45 3.37 2.04
C SER A 28 -4.71 4.71 1.98
N PHE A 29 -3.64 4.80 1.19
CA PHE A 29 -2.88 6.04 1.01
C PHE A 29 -3.76 7.07 0.28
N ARG A 30 -4.36 6.71 -0.86
CA ARG A 30 -5.27 7.59 -1.60
C ARG A 30 -6.46 8.04 -0.75
N ALA A 31 -7.03 7.15 0.06
CA ALA A 31 -8.06 7.51 1.03
C ALA A 31 -7.60 8.64 1.98
N ARG A 32 -6.39 8.50 2.56
CA ARG A 32 -5.82 9.54 3.43
C ARG A 32 -5.61 10.87 2.71
N LEU A 33 -5.12 10.85 1.47
CA LEU A 33 -4.92 12.06 0.67
C LEU A 33 -6.23 12.79 0.35
N MET A 34 -7.35 12.06 0.30
CA MET A 34 -8.69 12.62 0.16
C MET A 34 -9.31 13.10 1.49
N GLY A 35 -8.56 13.05 2.59
CA GLY A 35 -9.02 13.48 3.92
C GLY A 35 -9.75 12.40 4.73
N GLU A 36 -9.81 11.17 4.25
CA GLU A 36 -10.41 10.07 5.00
C GLU A 36 -9.52 9.60 6.14
N ARG A 37 -10.14 9.12 7.22
CA ARG A 37 -9.43 8.53 8.35
C ARG A 37 -9.17 7.05 8.09
N VAL A 38 -7.89 6.67 8.01
CA VAL A 38 -7.47 5.25 7.96
C VAL A 38 -6.91 4.86 9.32
N LEU A 39 -7.66 4.01 10.03
CA LEU A 39 -7.45 3.65 11.43
C LEU A 39 -7.19 2.15 11.59
N PHE A 40 -6.37 1.80 12.58
CA PHE A 40 -6.15 0.44 13.03
C PHE A 40 -6.94 0.18 14.32
N SER A 41 -7.66 -0.94 14.38
CA SER A 41 -8.43 -1.35 15.57
C SER A 41 -7.78 -2.58 16.20
N PRO A 42 -7.01 -2.45 17.30
CA PRO A 42 -6.30 -3.57 17.92
C PRO A 42 -7.24 -4.60 18.57
N ASN A 43 -8.50 -4.23 18.83
CA ASN A 43 -9.50 -5.07 19.46
C ASN A 43 -10.21 -6.01 18.48
N ILE A 44 -10.10 -5.77 17.16
CA ILE A 44 -10.71 -6.61 16.13
C ILE A 44 -9.63 -7.54 15.58
N LYS A 45 -9.82 -8.84 15.76
CA LYS A 45 -8.87 -9.87 15.32
C LYS A 45 -9.50 -10.76 14.26
N VAL A 46 -8.77 -10.97 13.17
CA VAL A 46 -9.12 -11.92 12.09
C VAL A 46 -7.91 -12.82 11.88
N TYR A 47 -8.13 -14.13 11.86
CA TYR A 47 -7.08 -15.11 11.61
C TYR A 47 -6.89 -15.26 10.10
N HIS A 48 -5.66 -15.10 9.64
CA HIS A 48 -5.29 -15.24 8.24
C HIS A 48 -4.24 -16.35 8.11
N HIS A 49 -4.46 -17.28 7.18
CA HIS A 49 -3.45 -18.25 6.82
C HIS A 49 -2.50 -17.63 5.79
N GLY A 50 -1.30 -17.25 6.23
CA GLY A 50 -0.29 -16.68 5.36
C GLY A 50 0.12 -17.63 4.23
N PHE A 51 0.62 -17.07 3.14
CA PHE A 51 1.24 -17.83 2.03
C PHE A 51 0.32 -18.84 1.32
N GLY A 52 -1.01 -18.68 1.43
CA GLY A 52 -1.97 -19.57 0.77
C GLY A 52 -1.94 -19.53 -0.76
N SER A 53 -1.57 -18.39 -1.36
CA SER A 53 -1.52 -18.20 -2.82
C SER A 53 -0.10 -18.17 -3.38
N THR A 54 0.90 -17.98 -2.52
CA THR A 54 2.31 -17.81 -2.91
C THR A 54 3.19 -18.32 -1.79
N GLU A 55 4.25 -19.04 -2.14
CA GLU A 55 5.24 -19.49 -1.17
C GLU A 55 5.90 -18.32 -0.43
N GLU A 56 6.24 -18.57 0.82
CA GLU A 56 6.95 -17.62 1.67
C GLU A 56 8.29 -17.23 1.03
N LYS A 57 8.50 -15.91 0.85
CA LYS A 57 9.72 -15.32 0.29
C LYS A 57 10.09 -15.85 -1.10
N SER A 58 9.10 -16.29 -1.87
CA SER A 58 9.28 -16.58 -3.30
C SER A 58 9.79 -15.36 -4.04
N THR A 59 10.58 -15.58 -5.09
CA THR A 59 11.04 -14.52 -6.01
C THR A 59 9.87 -13.70 -6.56
N PHE A 60 8.73 -14.35 -6.78
CA PHE A 60 7.46 -13.71 -7.17
C PHE A 60 6.96 -12.71 -6.12
N SER A 61 6.83 -13.13 -4.85
CA SER A 61 6.36 -12.27 -3.76
C SER A 61 7.32 -11.11 -3.49
N LEU A 62 8.63 -11.35 -3.60
CA LEU A 62 9.66 -10.33 -3.45
C LEU A 62 9.61 -9.32 -4.58
N TYR A 63 9.48 -9.79 -5.82
CA TYR A 63 9.41 -8.92 -7.00
C TYR A 63 8.20 -7.98 -6.91
N TYR A 64 6.99 -8.52 -6.78
CA TYR A 64 5.79 -7.69 -6.72
C TYR A 64 5.74 -6.83 -5.46
N GLY A 65 6.12 -7.38 -4.30
CA GLY A 65 6.16 -6.62 -3.04
C GLY A 65 7.10 -5.41 -3.12
N LEU A 66 8.33 -5.60 -3.59
CA LEU A 66 9.33 -4.52 -3.69
C LEU A 66 8.96 -3.52 -4.79
N ARG A 67 8.66 -4.00 -6.00
CA ARG A 67 8.27 -3.13 -7.13
C ARG A 67 7.07 -2.29 -6.75
N ASN A 68 6.03 -2.90 -6.18
CA ASN A 68 4.81 -2.19 -5.84
C ASN A 68 5.01 -1.25 -4.65
N ALA A 69 5.86 -1.58 -3.67
CA ALA A 69 6.18 -0.65 -2.58
C ALA A 69 6.80 0.65 -3.09
N LEU A 70 7.73 0.56 -4.04
CA LEU A 70 8.32 1.73 -4.69
C LEU A 70 7.28 2.50 -5.49
N VAL A 71 6.44 1.81 -6.27
CA VAL A 71 5.35 2.45 -7.04
C VAL A 71 4.39 3.19 -6.12
N VAL A 72 3.90 2.57 -5.05
CA VAL A 72 2.98 3.20 -4.08
C VAL A 72 3.58 4.46 -3.47
N TYR A 73 4.86 4.40 -3.07
CA TYR A 73 5.55 5.57 -2.53
C TYR A 73 5.57 6.71 -3.55
N TRP A 74 6.12 6.47 -4.74
CA TRP A 74 6.32 7.56 -5.72
C TRP A 74 5.02 8.08 -6.32
N LYS A 75 4.03 7.20 -6.52
CA LYS A 75 2.73 7.56 -7.08
C LYS A 75 1.92 8.45 -6.13
N ASN A 76 1.97 8.18 -4.82
CA ASN A 76 1.07 8.83 -3.86
C ASN A 76 1.75 9.90 -2.98
N MET A 77 3.09 9.90 -2.86
CA MET A 77 3.77 10.82 -1.93
C MET A 77 3.60 12.28 -2.36
N PRO A 78 3.05 13.17 -1.51
CA PRO A 78 3.01 14.58 -1.84
C PRO A 78 4.42 15.13 -2.00
N LEU A 79 4.62 15.97 -3.02
CA LEU A 79 5.94 16.44 -3.46
C LEU A 79 6.83 16.99 -2.32
N PRO A 80 6.33 17.79 -1.35
CA PRO A 80 7.18 18.28 -0.26
C PRO A 80 7.76 17.16 0.60
N TYR A 81 6.98 16.10 0.84
CA TYR A 81 7.46 14.93 1.60
C TYR A 81 8.39 14.08 0.74
N ALA A 82 8.08 13.89 -0.55
CA ALA A 82 8.96 13.15 -1.45
C ALA A 82 10.36 13.78 -1.50
N LEU A 83 10.45 15.10 -1.66
CA LEU A 83 11.72 15.85 -1.66
C LEU A 83 12.44 15.78 -0.31
N ARG A 84 11.70 15.87 0.80
CA ARG A 84 12.28 15.78 2.14
C ARG A 84 12.90 14.39 2.40
N TYR A 85 12.25 13.34 1.93
CA TYR A 85 12.64 11.95 2.25
C TYR A 85 13.44 11.27 1.14
N ILE A 86 13.72 11.94 0.01
CA ILE A 86 14.52 11.37 -1.08
C ILE A 86 15.92 10.98 -0.62
N LEU A 87 16.53 11.75 0.29
CA LEU A 87 17.84 11.43 0.85
C LEU A 87 17.83 10.12 1.66
N HIS A 88 16.73 9.81 2.37
CA HIS A 88 16.59 8.52 3.04
C HIS A 88 16.56 7.37 2.02
N HIS A 89 15.98 7.56 0.85
CA HIS A 89 15.98 6.51 -0.18
C HIS A 89 17.38 6.26 -0.75
N ILE A 90 18.26 7.25 -0.72
CA ILE A 90 19.65 7.14 -1.22
C ILE A 90 20.57 6.56 -0.14
N LEU A 91 20.38 6.96 1.13
CA LEU A 91 21.22 6.56 2.26
C LEU A 91 20.98 5.13 2.76
N PHE A 92 19.82 4.53 2.46
CA PHE A 92 19.49 3.15 2.82
C PHE A 92 19.70 2.15 1.66
N LEU A 93 20.44 2.55 0.62
CA LEU A 93 20.88 1.67 -0.49
C LEU A 93 22.30 1.12 -0.29
N GLU A 94 22.87 1.26 0.91
CA GLU A 94 24.12 0.59 1.33
C GLU A 94 23.86 -0.80 1.93
#